data_AF-I4GX26-F1
#
_entry.id   AF-I4GX26-F1
#
_cell.length_a   1.000
_cell.length_b   1.000
_cell.length_c   1.000
_cell.angle_alpha   90.00
_cell.angle_beta   90.00
_cell.angle_gamma   90.00
#
_symmetry.space_group_name_H-M   'P 1'
#
loop_
_entity.id
_entity.type
_entity.pdbx_description
1 polymer ?
#
loop_
_entity_poly.entity_id
_entity_poly.type
_entity_poly.pdbx_seq_one_letter_code
_entity_poly.pdbx_strand_id
1 'polypeptide(L)'
;MSKKNQSKRLTNQHKESKGVAGIFGAEAKSHETIVGEISHLVIDQLKKEFTQLSFQYKRSIKKEEINEALKKVDPELGQTLFVSDSSIRPDGGIIEVKDDNGNWRIVLVSEAKRQGKDIENIKNGKLVGKNNNQDLMAAGNAIERSHKNISEIAS
;
A
#
# COMPACT_ATOMS: atom_id res chain seq x y z
N MET A 1 3.89 -30.36 -18.74
CA MET A 1 3.86 -28.89 -18.97
C MET A 1 2.51 -28.34 -18.52
N SER A 2 2.45 -27.62 -17.40
CA SER A 2 1.20 -27.06 -16.87
C SER A 2 0.64 -26.01 -17.85
N LYS A 3 -0.63 -26.18 -18.25
CA LYS A 3 -1.28 -25.33 -19.25
C LYS A 3 -1.28 -23.88 -18.77
N LYS A 4 -0.71 -22.96 -19.56
CA LYS A 4 -0.67 -21.48 -19.41
C LYS A 4 -2.04 -20.79 -19.31
N ASN A 5 -3.13 -21.55 -19.11
CA ASN A 5 -4.50 -21.05 -19.02
C ASN A 5 -4.73 -20.21 -17.76
N GLN A 6 -4.01 -20.49 -16.68
CA GLN A 6 -4.14 -19.73 -15.44
C GLN A 6 -3.63 -18.29 -15.61
N SER A 7 -2.48 -18.10 -16.26
CA SER A 7 -1.91 -16.79 -16.56
C SER A 7 -2.82 -15.98 -17.49
N LYS A 8 -3.32 -16.57 -18.59
CA LYS A 8 -4.28 -15.90 -19.49
C LYS A 8 -5.55 -15.49 -18.77
N ARG A 9 -6.08 -16.35 -17.89
CA ARG A 9 -7.28 -16.04 -17.08
C ARG A 9 -7.03 -14.89 -16.12
N LEU A 10 -5.91 -14.89 -15.37
CA LEU A 10 -5.56 -13.77 -14.49
C LEU A 10 -5.38 -12.47 -15.27
N THR A 11 -4.71 -12.49 -16.42
CA THR A 11 -4.54 -11.30 -17.27
C THR A 11 -5.88 -10.76 -17.78
N ASN A 12 -6.80 -11.64 -18.18
CA ASN A 12 -8.13 -11.23 -18.65
C ASN A 12 -8.98 -10.68 -17.50
N GLN A 13 -8.94 -11.31 -16.32
CA GLN A 13 -9.61 -10.80 -15.12
C GLN A 13 -9.04 -9.43 -14.70
N HIS A 14 -7.73 -9.25 -14.76
CA HIS A 14 -7.09 -7.95 -14.49
C HIS A 14 -7.49 -6.87 -15.51
N LYS A 15 -7.72 -7.24 -16.77
CA LYS A 15 -8.19 -6.28 -17.80
C LYS A 15 -9.65 -5.91 -17.60
N GLU A 16 -10.51 -6.89 -17.31
CA GLU A 16 -11.93 -6.70 -17.01
C GLU A 16 -12.14 -5.88 -15.72
N SER A 17 -11.31 -6.08 -14.70
CA SER A 17 -11.33 -5.32 -13.45
C SER A 17 -10.72 -3.91 -13.55
N LYS A 18 -10.35 -3.44 -14.75
CA LYS A 18 -9.55 -2.20 -14.95
C LYS A 18 -8.32 -2.13 -14.04
N GLY A 19 -7.63 -3.26 -13.91
CA GLY A 19 -6.48 -3.44 -13.04
C GLY A 19 -6.86 -3.55 -11.56
N VAL A 20 -6.06 -2.89 -10.72
CA VAL A 20 -6.21 -2.85 -9.26
C VAL A 20 -7.53 -2.20 -8.82
N ALA A 21 -8.12 -1.36 -9.67
CA ALA A 21 -9.34 -0.60 -9.39
C ALA A 21 -10.59 -1.46 -9.14
N GLY A 22 -10.69 -2.65 -9.72
CA GLY A 22 -11.82 -3.56 -9.52
C GLY A 22 -11.67 -4.53 -8.33
N ILE A 23 -10.50 -4.59 -7.70
CA ILE A 23 -10.26 -5.42 -6.51
C ILE A 23 -10.64 -4.65 -5.23
N PHE A 24 -10.59 -3.33 -5.26
CA PHE A 24 -10.97 -2.48 -4.15
C PHE A 24 -12.47 -2.18 -4.19
N GLY A 25 -13.24 -2.80 -3.28
CA GLY A 25 -14.63 -2.41 -3.06
C GLY A 25 -14.74 -0.94 -2.63
N ALA A 26 -15.91 -0.31 -2.82
CA ALA A 26 -16.16 1.08 -2.43
C ALA A 26 -15.76 1.40 -0.98
N GLU A 27 -15.89 0.41 -0.09
CA GLU A 27 -15.51 0.49 1.31
C GLU A 27 -13.99 0.50 1.53
N ALA A 28 -13.21 -0.26 0.75
CA ALA A 28 -11.75 -0.20 0.79
C ALA A 28 -11.24 1.18 0.31
N LYS A 29 -11.89 1.74 -0.71
CA LYS A 29 -11.64 3.10 -1.18
C LYS A 29 -11.99 4.15 -0.10
N SER A 30 -13.05 3.93 0.68
CA SER A 30 -13.40 4.80 1.82
C SER A 30 -12.35 4.76 2.92
N HIS A 31 -11.76 3.60 3.22
CA HIS A 31 -10.73 3.49 4.25
C HIS A 31 -9.35 3.99 3.81
N GLU A 32 -8.97 3.79 2.53
CA GLU A 32 -7.80 4.46 1.93
C GLU A 32 -7.91 5.98 2.11
N THR A 33 -9.10 6.54 1.88
CA THR A 33 -9.38 7.96 2.13
C THR A 33 -9.20 8.32 3.61
N ILE A 34 -9.70 7.50 4.55
CA ILE A 34 -9.59 7.78 5.99
C ILE A 34 -8.13 7.78 6.48
N VAL A 35 -7.31 6.79 6.12
CA VAL A 35 -5.92 6.73 6.60
C VAL A 35 -5.05 7.85 5.99
N GLY A 36 -5.32 8.22 4.75
CA GLY A 36 -4.71 9.39 4.11
C GLY A 36 -5.13 10.70 4.76
N GLU A 37 -6.42 10.88 5.05
CA GLU A 37 -6.96 12.05 5.76
C GLU A 37 -6.35 12.19 7.15
N ILE A 38 -6.23 11.10 7.91
CA ILE A 38 -5.56 11.10 9.22
C ILE A 38 -4.09 11.53 9.08
N SER A 39 -3.40 11.06 8.04
CA SER A 39 -2.00 11.45 7.81
C SER A 39 -1.88 12.94 7.49
N HIS A 40 -2.86 13.53 6.80
CA HIS A 40 -2.97 14.98 6.62
C HIS A 40 -3.20 15.74 7.94
N LEU A 41 -4.07 15.23 8.81
CA LEU A 41 -4.27 15.82 10.15
C LEU A 41 -2.99 15.76 11.00
N VAL A 42 -2.24 14.66 10.92
CA VAL A 42 -0.97 14.50 11.65
C VAL A 42 0.06 15.53 11.18
N ILE A 43 0.28 15.69 9.88
CA ILE A 43 1.24 16.70 9.39
C ILE A 43 0.81 18.13 9.75
N ASP A 44 -0.49 18.43 9.72
CA ASP A 44 -1.00 19.74 10.12
C ASP A 44 -0.77 20.02 11.61
N GLN A 45 -0.89 18.99 12.46
CA GLN A 45 -0.60 19.11 13.88
C GLN A 45 0.92 19.26 14.12
N LEU A 46 1.76 18.47 13.44
CA LEU A 46 3.22 18.57 13.53
C LEU A 46 3.72 19.97 13.14
N LYS A 47 3.16 20.57 12.09
CA LYS A 47 3.48 21.95 11.68
C LYS A 47 3.08 23.00 12.71
N LYS A 48 2.00 22.77 13.47
CA LYS A 48 1.56 23.67 14.56
C LYS A 48 2.44 23.55 15.79
N GLU A 49 2.82 22.32 16.16
CA GLU A 49 3.63 22.06 17.36
C GLU A 49 5.10 22.42 17.17
N PHE A 50 5.64 22.21 15.96
CA PHE A 50 7.05 22.43 15.65
C PHE A 50 7.20 23.44 14.50
N THR A 51 6.84 24.69 14.76
CA THR A 51 6.83 25.78 13.77
C THR A 51 8.20 26.10 13.16
N GLN A 52 9.28 25.74 13.85
CA GLN A 52 10.66 25.86 13.38
C GLN A 52 11.09 24.76 12.39
N LEU A 53 10.35 23.65 12.33
CA LEU A 53 10.65 22.52 11.47
C LEU A 53 9.82 22.57 10.18
N SER A 54 10.40 22.08 9.09
CA SER A 54 9.70 21.96 7.81
C SER A 54 9.22 20.52 7.61
N PHE A 55 7.91 20.34 7.41
CA PHE A 55 7.32 19.03 7.14
C PHE A 55 6.71 18.98 5.74
N GLN A 56 6.81 17.82 5.09
CA GLN A 56 6.14 17.55 3.82
C GLN A 56 5.45 16.19 3.81
N TYR A 57 4.47 16.06 2.92
CA TYR A 57 3.72 14.84 2.68
C TYR A 57 4.00 14.34 1.27
N LYS A 58 4.30 13.04 1.13
CA LYS A 58 4.51 12.35 -0.13
C LYS A 58 3.51 11.20 -0.26
N ARG A 59 2.94 11.06 -1.44
CA ARG A 59 2.01 9.95 -1.75
C ARG A 59 2.74 8.65 -2.09
N SER A 60 3.97 8.75 -2.58
CA SER A 60 4.74 7.61 -3.07
C SER A 60 6.23 7.86 -2.94
N ILE A 61 6.99 6.79 -2.92
CA ILE A 61 8.47 6.79 -3.01
C ILE A 61 8.84 5.98 -4.24
N LYS A 62 9.69 6.52 -5.11
CA LYS A 62 10.22 5.78 -6.25
C LYS A 62 11.23 4.75 -5.78
N LYS A 63 11.31 3.64 -6.51
CA LYS A 63 12.32 2.61 -6.23
C LYS A 63 13.75 3.12 -6.45
N GLU A 64 13.92 4.07 -7.35
CA GLU A 64 15.17 4.80 -7.55
C GLU A 64 15.63 5.52 -6.27
N GLU A 65 14.71 6.19 -5.54
CA GLU A 65 15.05 6.87 -4.28
C GLU A 65 15.55 5.88 -3.22
N ILE A 66 14.92 4.71 -3.13
CA ILE A 66 15.31 3.63 -2.21
C ILE A 66 16.70 3.07 -2.59
N ASN A 67 16.91 2.78 -3.87
CA ASN A 67 18.18 2.28 -4.37
C ASN A 67 19.33 3.27 -4.11
N GLU A 68 19.11 4.56 -4.29
CA GLU A 68 20.11 5.60 -3.98
C GLU A 68 20.35 5.75 -2.47
N ALA A 69 19.36 5.48 -1.62
CA ALA A 69 19.56 5.40 -0.17
C ALA A 69 20.42 4.18 0.21
N LEU A 70 20.11 3.02 -0.36
CA LEU A 70 20.85 1.77 -0.15
C LEU A 70 22.32 1.87 -0.58
N LYS A 71 22.62 2.49 -1.73
CA LYS A 71 23.99 2.69 -2.21
C LYS A 71 24.86 3.55 -1.29
N LYS A 72 24.25 4.43 -0.49
CA LYS A 72 24.96 5.22 0.51
C LYS A 72 25.41 4.38 1.71
N VAL A 73 24.75 3.26 1.95
CA VAL A 73 25.13 2.28 2.98
C VAL A 73 26.21 1.36 2.45
N ASP A 74 26.00 0.79 1.25
CA ASP A 74 26.96 -0.08 0.58
C ASP A 74 26.81 0.05 -0.95
N PRO A 75 27.90 0.31 -1.70
CA PRO A 75 27.87 0.45 -3.15
C PRO A 75 27.36 -0.78 -3.93
N GLU A 76 27.32 -1.97 -3.33
CA GLU A 76 26.79 -3.20 -3.93
C GLU A 76 25.26 -3.34 -3.75
N LEU A 77 24.62 -2.50 -2.93
CA LEU A 77 23.16 -2.51 -2.73
C LEU A 77 22.44 -1.62 -3.76
N GLY A 78 21.14 -1.84 -3.96
CA GLY A 78 20.31 -0.99 -4.82
C GLY A 78 20.65 -1.02 -6.33
N GLN A 79 21.26 -2.12 -6.82
CA GLN A 79 21.78 -2.21 -8.19
C GLN A 79 20.69 -2.43 -9.26
N THR A 80 19.58 -3.03 -8.87
CA THR A 80 18.56 -3.48 -9.83
C THR A 80 17.39 -2.51 -9.92
N LEU A 81 17.09 -2.05 -11.12
CA LEU A 81 15.85 -1.35 -11.46
C LEU A 81 15.34 -1.83 -12.82
N PHE A 82 14.41 -2.78 -12.81
CA PHE A 82 13.87 -3.37 -14.05
C PHE A 82 12.81 -2.49 -14.71
N VAL A 83 12.11 -1.68 -13.92
CA VAL A 83 11.04 -0.78 -14.38
C VAL A 83 11.33 0.60 -13.80
N SER A 84 11.62 1.57 -14.66
CA SER A 84 12.14 2.89 -14.26
C SER A 84 11.12 3.75 -13.51
N ASP A 85 9.84 3.58 -13.78
CA ASP A 85 8.74 4.30 -13.12
C ASP A 85 8.18 3.54 -11.89
N SER A 86 8.87 2.49 -11.44
CA SER A 86 8.43 1.71 -10.28
C SER A 86 8.46 2.54 -8.99
N SER A 87 7.39 2.41 -8.21
CA SER A 87 7.21 3.11 -6.94
C SER A 87 6.41 2.26 -5.96
N ILE A 88 6.60 2.56 -4.67
CA ILE A 88 5.69 2.14 -3.61
C ILE A 88 4.76 3.30 -3.26
N ARG A 89 3.51 2.98 -2.98
CA ARG A 89 2.46 3.94 -2.65
C ARG A 89 1.71 3.42 -1.43
N PRO A 90 2.14 3.80 -0.22
CA PRO A 90 1.39 3.51 0.98
C PRO A 90 0.02 4.20 0.94
N ASP A 91 -1.02 3.54 1.43
CA ASP A 91 -2.40 4.01 1.35
C ASP A 91 -2.59 5.35 2.08
N GLY A 92 -1.91 5.51 3.23
CA GLY A 92 -1.91 6.75 4.01
C GLY A 92 -0.73 7.69 3.70
N GLY A 93 0.17 7.31 2.79
CA GLY A 93 1.30 8.12 2.37
C GLY A 93 2.48 8.14 3.36
N ILE A 94 3.36 9.11 3.14
CA ILE A 94 4.61 9.30 3.89
C ILE A 94 4.69 10.75 4.37
N ILE A 95 5.05 10.96 5.63
CA ILE A 95 5.37 12.27 6.19
C ILE A 95 6.88 12.33 6.42
N GLU A 96 7.49 13.44 6.01
CA GLU A 96 8.92 13.71 6.18
C GLU A 96 9.14 15.04 6.90
N VAL A 97 10.24 15.15 7.63
CA VAL A 97 10.76 16.39 8.24
C VAL A 97 12.13 16.72 7.67
N LYS A 98 12.42 18.01 7.45
CA LYS A 98 13.73 18.45 7.00
C LYS A 98 14.68 18.59 8.19
N ASP A 99 15.85 17.96 8.11
CA ASP A 99 16.91 18.11 9.11
C ASP A 99 17.81 19.34 8.86
N ASP A 100 18.72 19.60 9.80
CA ASP A 100 19.64 20.75 9.76
C ASP A 100 20.62 20.68 8.57
N ASN A 101 20.87 19.47 8.06
CA ASN A 101 21.70 19.24 6.86
C ASN A 101 20.89 19.43 5.56
N GLY A 102 19.63 19.84 5.68
CA GLY A 102 18.72 20.09 4.56
C GLY A 102 18.12 18.83 3.93
N ASN A 103 18.30 17.66 4.54
CA ASN A 103 17.78 16.40 4.04
C ASN A 103 16.40 16.09 4.62
N TRP A 104 15.55 15.46 3.82
CA TRP A 104 14.26 14.96 4.29
C TRP A 104 14.43 13.62 5.02
N ARG A 105 13.76 13.48 6.16
CA ARG A 105 13.76 12.31 7.05
C ARG A 105 12.34 11.82 7.24
N ILE A 106 12.09 10.55 6.97
CA ILE A 106 10.76 9.94 7.15
C ILE A 106 10.42 9.92 8.64
N VAL A 107 9.25 10.43 9.00
CA VAL A 107 8.71 10.40 10.38
C VAL A 107 7.50 9.49 10.52
N LEU A 108 6.70 9.32 9.46
CA LEU A 108 5.54 8.44 9.46
C LEU A 108 5.30 7.85 8.08
N VAL A 109 4.98 6.55 8.04
CA VAL A 109 4.42 5.87 6.87
C VAL A 109 3.19 5.11 7.35
N SER A 110 2.06 5.28 6.67
CA SER A 110 0.77 4.71 7.08
C SER A 110 0.15 3.86 5.98
N GLU A 111 -0.39 2.71 6.37
CA GLU A 111 -1.01 1.71 5.49
C GLU A 111 -2.26 1.17 6.19
N ALA A 112 -3.35 0.95 5.45
CA ALA A 112 -4.54 0.31 5.97
C ALA A 112 -4.90 -0.92 5.12
N LYS A 113 -5.15 -2.07 5.75
CA LYS A 113 -5.57 -3.29 5.05
C LYS A 113 -6.81 -3.87 5.69
N ARG A 114 -7.72 -4.37 4.85
CA ARG A 114 -8.89 -5.13 5.28
C ARG A 114 -8.96 -6.44 4.51
N GLN A 115 -9.24 -7.52 5.24
CA GLN A 115 -9.45 -8.83 4.67
C GLN A 115 -10.66 -9.50 5.33
N GLY A 116 -11.49 -10.17 4.54
CA GLY A 116 -12.72 -10.81 5.01
C GLY A 116 -13.93 -9.87 5.00
N LYS A 117 -15.11 -10.47 4.80
CA LYS A 117 -16.43 -9.79 4.78
C LYS A 117 -17.51 -10.57 5.52
N ASP A 118 -17.13 -11.59 6.29
CA ASP A 118 -18.08 -12.55 6.85
C ASP A 118 -19.06 -11.89 7.82
N ILE A 119 -18.61 -10.95 8.66
CA ILE A 119 -19.49 -10.19 9.56
C ILE A 119 -20.60 -9.46 8.79
N GLU A 120 -20.25 -8.82 7.66
CA GLU A 120 -21.22 -8.10 6.81
C GLU A 120 -22.17 -9.06 6.10
N ASN A 121 -21.64 -10.17 5.57
CA ASN A 121 -22.42 -11.20 4.91
C ASN A 121 -23.45 -11.82 5.87
N ILE A 122 -23.03 -12.17 7.10
CA ILE A 122 -23.91 -12.74 8.13
C ILE A 122 -25.00 -11.74 8.52
N LYS A 123 -24.65 -10.48 8.77
CA LYS A 123 -25.64 -9.43 9.12
C LYS A 123 -26.69 -9.23 8.02
N ASN A 124 -26.31 -9.40 6.76
CA ASN A 124 -27.19 -9.26 5.61
C ASN A 124 -27.90 -10.58 5.24
N GLY A 125 -27.73 -11.66 6.01
CA GLY A 125 -28.33 -12.97 5.73
C GLY A 125 -27.82 -13.61 4.43
N LYS A 126 -26.61 -13.26 3.99
CA LYS A 126 -26.04 -13.67 2.71
C LYS A 126 -25.15 -14.90 2.88
N LEU A 127 -25.58 -16.02 2.33
CA LEU A 127 -24.76 -17.22 2.19
C LEU A 127 -23.70 -17.04 1.09
N VAL A 128 -22.53 -17.63 1.31
CA VAL A 128 -21.34 -17.56 0.46
C VAL A 128 -20.86 -18.97 0.05
N GLY A 129 -19.68 -19.05 -0.57
CA GLY A 129 -19.14 -20.28 -1.13
C GLY A 129 -19.62 -20.54 -2.56
N LYS A 130 -19.00 -21.49 -3.26
CA LYS A 130 -19.28 -21.77 -4.69
C LYS A 130 -20.75 -22.07 -4.96
N ASN A 131 -21.44 -22.68 -3.99
CA ASN A 131 -22.84 -23.07 -4.09
C ASN A 131 -23.77 -22.16 -3.27
N ASN A 132 -23.29 -21.01 -2.77
CA ASN A 132 -24.03 -20.08 -1.91
C ASN A 132 -24.74 -20.77 -0.73
N ASN A 133 -24.01 -21.64 -0.03
CA ASN A 133 -24.55 -22.50 1.02
C ASN A 133 -23.68 -22.52 2.30
N GLN A 134 -22.74 -21.59 2.42
CA GLN A 134 -21.84 -21.47 3.57
C GLN A 134 -22.06 -20.13 4.26
N ASP A 135 -22.00 -20.09 5.59
CA ASP A 135 -22.06 -18.82 6.33
C ASP A 135 -20.73 -18.07 6.31
N LEU A 136 -19.62 -18.79 6.14
CA LEU A 136 -18.25 -18.27 6.20
C LEU A 136 -17.51 -18.53 4.89
N MET A 137 -16.75 -17.55 4.42
CA MET A 137 -15.82 -17.70 3.32
C MET A 137 -14.47 -18.22 3.85
N ALA A 138 -13.82 -19.12 3.10
CA ALA A 138 -12.42 -19.46 3.37
C ALA A 138 -11.53 -18.22 3.25
N ALA A 139 -10.71 -17.94 4.27
CA ALA A 139 -9.84 -16.78 4.27
C ALA A 139 -8.78 -16.87 3.16
N GLY A 140 -8.63 -15.78 2.40
CA GLY A 140 -7.54 -15.65 1.42
C GLY A 140 -6.22 -15.25 2.07
N ASN A 141 -5.17 -15.11 1.26
CA ASN A 141 -3.81 -14.73 1.71
C ASN A 141 -3.36 -13.35 1.20
N ALA A 142 -4.31 -12.49 0.80
CA ALA A 142 -3.99 -11.19 0.22
C ALA A 142 -3.24 -10.25 1.21
N ILE A 143 -3.41 -10.45 2.51
CA ILE A 143 -2.74 -9.69 3.58
C ILE A 143 -1.21 -9.84 3.56
N GLU A 144 -0.68 -10.96 3.03
CA GLU A 144 0.76 -11.22 2.93
C GLU A 144 1.48 -10.16 2.07
N ARG A 145 0.76 -9.51 1.14
CA ARG A 145 1.33 -8.44 0.29
C ARG A 145 1.78 -7.21 1.08
N SER A 146 1.32 -7.05 2.31
CA SER A 146 1.73 -5.94 3.20
C SER A 146 3.24 -5.96 3.48
N HIS A 147 3.84 -7.15 3.54
CA HIS A 147 5.28 -7.32 3.79
C HIS A 147 6.17 -6.64 2.74
N LYS A 148 5.70 -6.53 1.49
CA LYS A 148 6.46 -5.90 0.41
C LYS A 148 6.71 -4.42 0.70
N ASN A 149 5.67 -3.66 1.05
CA ASN A 149 5.83 -2.23 1.35
C ASN A 149 6.67 -2.02 2.62
N ILE A 150 6.50 -2.87 3.64
CA ILE A 150 7.29 -2.79 4.87
C ILE A 150 8.78 -3.00 4.58
N SER A 151 9.12 -4.01 3.77
CA SER A 151 10.51 -4.32 3.44
C SER A 151 11.16 -3.19 2.63
N GLU A 152 10.44 -2.59 1.69
CA GLU A 152 10.92 -1.46 0.87
C GLU A 152 11.13 -0.18 1.70
N ILE A 153 10.36 0.04 2.78
CA ILE A 153 10.57 1.18 3.70
C ILE A 153 11.71 0.92 4.70
N ALA A 154 11.95 -0.35 5.04
CA ALA A 154 13.04 -0.73 5.94
C ALA A 154 14.43 -0.75 5.25
N SER A 155 14.44 -0.75 3.92
CA SER A 155 15.65 -0.74 3.08
C SER A 155 16.19 0.68 2.92
#